data_AF-A0A3D5SNJ7-F1
#
_entry.id   AF-A0A3D5SNJ7-F1
#
_cell.length_a   1.000
_cell.length_b   1.000
_cell.length_c   1.000
_cell.angle_alpha   90.00
_cell.angle_beta   90.00
_cell.angle_gamma   90.00
#
_symmetry.space_group_name_H-M   'P 1'
#
loop_
_entity.id
_entity.type
_entity.pdbx_description
1 polymer ?
#
loop_
_entity_poly.entity_id
_entity_poly.type
_entity_poly.pdbx_seq_one_letter_code
_entity_poly.pdbx_strand_id
1 'polypeptide(L)'
;IGVKSNRDGIGARVKVVSGGLIQVDEVRSGGSYLSQNDLRLHFGLEKRTAVDLIEVRWPSGVVDTVTGVRANKVVTIKEGKGLIEQKDFAQKVVQLRNPS
;
A
#
# COMPACT_ATOMS: atom_id res chain seq x y z
N ILE A 1 -0.03 -2.00 8.75
CA ILE A 1 -0.54 -2.38 10.09
C ILE A 1 0.18 -1.55 11.14
N GLY A 2 -0.54 -0.65 11.80
CA GLY A 2 -0.01 0.10 12.95
C GLY A 2 0.10 -0.79 14.19
N VAL A 3 1.15 -0.57 14.97
CA VAL A 3 1.44 -1.25 16.24
C VAL A 3 1.46 -0.24 17.38
N LYS A 4 2.25 0.84 17.23
CA LYS A 4 2.27 1.98 18.15
C LYS A 4 1.18 2.99 17.77
N SER A 5 1.01 3.21 16.47
CA SER A 5 -0.10 3.96 15.88
C SER A 5 -1.38 3.10 15.88
N ASN A 6 -2.53 3.68 15.51
CA ASN A 6 -3.77 2.90 15.41
C ASN A 6 -3.58 1.71 14.45
N ARG A 7 -4.29 0.59 14.69
CA ARG A 7 -4.10 -0.66 13.94
C ARG A 7 -4.22 -0.49 12.43
N ASP A 8 -5.06 0.46 12.02
CA ASP A 8 -5.33 0.76 10.62
C ASP A 8 -4.29 1.70 9.98
N GLY A 9 -3.35 2.26 10.76
CA GLY A 9 -2.28 3.12 10.27
C GLY A 9 -2.77 4.47 9.74
N ILE A 10 -3.86 5.01 10.30
CA ILE A 10 -4.45 6.29 9.90
C ILE A 10 -3.44 7.41 10.16
N GLY A 11 -3.25 8.28 9.18
CA GLY A 11 -2.24 9.34 9.21
C GLY A 11 -0.83 8.88 8.83
N ALA A 12 -0.62 7.59 8.48
CA ALA A 12 0.65 7.15 7.94
C ALA A 12 0.83 7.69 6.51
N ARG A 13 1.98 8.33 6.27
CA ARG A 13 2.36 8.86 4.95
C ARG A 13 3.25 7.86 4.24
N VAL A 14 2.83 7.42 3.06
CA VAL A 14 3.53 6.45 2.24
C VAL A 14 4.07 7.15 1.00
N LYS A 15 5.38 7.11 0.83
CA LYS A 15 6.10 7.59 -0.35
C LYS A 15 6.60 6.40 -1.15
N VAL A 16 6.23 6.35 -2.42
CA VAL A 16 6.63 5.32 -3.38
C VAL A 16 7.48 5.97 -4.47
N VAL A 17 8.66 5.40 -4.72
CA VAL A 17 9.61 5.83 -5.75
C VAL A 17 9.87 4.67 -6.70
N SER A 18 9.70 4.92 -7.99
CA SER A 18 9.94 3.95 -9.07
C SER A 18 10.55 4.69 -10.27
N GLY A 19 11.86 4.59 -10.45
CA GLY A 19 12.68 5.39 -11.33
C GLY A 19 12.47 6.88 -11.06
N GLY A 20 12.06 7.62 -12.09
CA GLY A 20 11.69 9.04 -11.98
C GLY A 20 10.28 9.33 -11.45
N LEU A 21 9.48 8.30 -11.13
CA LEU A 21 8.11 8.48 -10.61
C LEU A 21 8.12 8.48 -9.09
N ILE A 22 7.64 9.57 -8.49
CA ILE A 22 7.49 9.71 -7.04
C ILE A 22 6.01 9.96 -6.75
N GLN A 23 5.40 9.11 -5.95
CA GLN A 23 4.04 9.27 -5.46
C GLN A 23 4.06 9.31 -3.94
N VAL A 24 3.25 10.19 -3.36
CA VAL A 24 3.10 10.29 -1.91
C VAL A 24 1.62 10.31 -1.62
N ASP A 25 1.17 9.40 -0.76
CA ASP A 25 -0.20 9.36 -0.30
C ASP A 25 -0.26 9.11 1.21
N GLU A 26 -1.39 9.42 1.83
CA GLU A 26 -1.59 9.30 3.26
C GLU A 26 -2.84 8.48 3.55
N VAL A 27 -2.76 7.60 4.55
CA VAL A 27 -3.91 6.81 4.99
C VAL A 27 -4.90 7.73 5.69
N ARG A 28 -5.94 8.18 4.98
CA ARG A 28 -6.98 9.06 5.53
C ARG A 28 -8.17 8.24 6.02
N SER A 29 -8.59 8.48 7.26
CA SER A 29 -9.87 7.98 7.78
C SER A 29 -10.94 9.04 7.59
N GLY A 30 -11.51 9.09 6.40
CA GLY A 30 -12.67 9.94 6.12
C GLY A 30 -13.92 9.28 6.71
N GLY A 31 -14.46 9.85 7.79
CA GLY A 31 -15.67 9.35 8.43
C GLY A 31 -16.88 9.45 7.51
N SER A 32 -17.48 8.31 7.17
CA SER A 32 -18.90 8.16 6.81
C SER A 32 -19.26 6.67 6.73
N TYR A 33 -19.79 6.15 7.83
CA TYR A 33 -20.80 5.10 8.06
C TYR A 33 -20.98 3.85 7.16
N LEU A 34 -20.34 3.68 5.99
CA LEU A 34 -20.58 2.55 5.07
C LEU A 34 -19.33 1.98 4.33
N SER A 35 -18.10 2.42 4.64
CA SER A 35 -16.87 1.95 3.95
C SER A 35 -15.85 1.32 4.90
N GLN A 36 -16.31 0.38 5.72
CA GLN A 36 -15.45 -0.40 6.62
C GLN A 36 -14.54 -1.32 5.77
N ASN A 37 -13.22 -1.19 5.96
CA ASN A 37 -12.15 -2.19 5.74
C ASN A 37 -11.11 -2.07 4.62
N ASP A 38 -11.17 -1.15 3.65
CA ASP A 38 -10.08 -1.08 2.66
C ASP A 38 -9.37 0.27 2.64
N LEU A 39 -8.45 0.45 3.59
CA LEU A 39 -7.51 1.58 3.67
C LEU A 39 -6.26 1.35 2.81
N ARG A 40 -6.33 0.51 1.77
CA ARG A 40 -5.18 0.24 0.92
C ARG A 40 -4.92 1.45 0.03
N LEU A 41 -3.65 1.83 -0.02
CA LEU A 41 -3.15 2.82 -0.95
C LEU A 41 -2.74 2.12 -2.24
N HIS A 42 -3.25 2.63 -3.36
CA HIS A 42 -2.97 2.10 -4.68
C HIS A 42 -2.02 3.05 -5.41
N PHE A 43 -0.85 2.54 -5.79
CA PHE A 43 0.17 3.30 -6.52
C PHE A 43 0.32 2.74 -7.93
N GLY A 44 -0.01 3.56 -8.93
CA GLY A 44 0.13 3.18 -10.34
C GLY A 44 1.58 3.30 -10.79
N LEU A 45 2.19 2.23 -11.31
CA LEU A 45 3.61 2.20 -11.72
C LEU A 45 3.83 2.41 -13.23
N GLU A 46 2.75 2.64 -13.99
CA GLU A 46 2.77 2.75 -15.45
C GLU A 46 3.45 1.53 -16.11
N LYS A 47 4.53 1.76 -16.89
CA LYS A 47 5.31 0.71 -17.57
C LYS A 47 6.44 0.13 -16.70
N ARG A 48 6.55 0.53 -15.43
CA ARG A 48 7.66 0.12 -14.55
C ARG A 48 7.35 -1.23 -13.91
N THR A 49 8.35 -2.09 -13.85
CA THR A 49 8.22 -3.48 -13.38
C THR A 49 8.56 -3.64 -11.90
N ALA A 50 9.08 -2.60 -11.26
CA ALA A 50 9.46 -2.60 -9.85
C ALA A 50 9.39 -1.20 -9.22
N VAL A 51 9.27 -1.17 -7.91
CA VAL A 51 9.38 -0.02 -7.03
C VAL A 51 10.75 -0.05 -6.39
N ASP A 52 11.48 1.06 -6.48
CA ASP A 52 12.81 1.20 -5.92
C ASP A 52 12.75 1.42 -4.41
N LEU A 53 11.82 2.27 -3.96
CA LEU A 53 11.65 2.63 -2.55
C LEU A 53 10.19 2.82 -2.18
N ILE A 54 9.78 2.21 -1.07
CA ILE A 54 8.55 2.50 -0.33
C ILE A 54 8.99 2.98 1.05
N GLU A 55 8.71 4.23 1.38
CA GLU A 55 8.95 4.81 2.69
C GLU A 55 7.59 5.06 3.37
N VAL A 56 7.37 4.43 4.52
CA VAL A 56 6.18 4.61 5.35
C VAL A 56 6.58 5.39 6.59
N ARG A 57 6.11 6.62 6.71
CA ARG A 57 6.23 7.44 7.91
C ARG A 57 4.97 7.30 8.74
N TRP A 58 5.10 6.71 9.91
CA TRP A 58 3.99 6.50 10.83
C TRP A 58 3.75 7.74 11.70
N PRO A 59 2.51 7.97 12.16
CA PRO A 59 2.20 9.06 13.10
C PRO A 59 2.99 9.00 14.41
N SER A 60 3.40 7.81 14.84
CA SER A 60 4.26 7.61 16.01
C SER A 60 5.68 8.15 15.85
N GLY A 61 6.07 8.57 14.63
CA GLY A 61 7.42 8.97 14.27
C GLY A 61 8.31 7.82 13.78
N VAL A 62 7.83 6.58 13.83
CA VAL A 62 8.54 5.44 13.22
C VAL A 62 8.57 5.62 11.70
N VAL A 63 9.68 5.24 11.07
CA VAL A 63 9.82 5.22 9.62
C VAL A 63 10.27 3.84 9.18
N ASP A 64 9.51 3.22 8.29
CA ASP A 64 9.84 1.95 7.67
C ASP A 64 10.17 2.16 6.19
N THR A 65 11.26 1.57 5.71
CA THR A 65 11.68 1.64 4.31
C THR A 65 11.78 0.25 3.71
N VAL A 66 11.24 0.07 2.51
CA VAL A 66 11.25 -1.18 1.76
C VAL A 66 11.72 -0.89 0.34
N THR A 67 12.63 -1.71 -0.19
CA THR A 67 13.19 -1.51 -1.54
C THR A 67 13.05 -2.76 -2.40
N GLY A 68 13.05 -2.60 -3.72
CA GLY A 68 13.08 -3.74 -4.65
C GLY A 68 11.77 -4.54 -4.72
N VAL A 69 10.63 -3.86 -4.54
CA VAL A 69 9.31 -4.50 -4.62
C VAL A 69 8.89 -4.62 -6.08
N ARG A 70 8.58 -5.84 -6.56
CA ARG A 70 8.03 -6.02 -7.91
C ARG A 70 6.66 -5.36 -8.07
N ALA A 71 6.38 -4.86 -9.27
CA ALA A 71 5.06 -4.36 -9.64
C ALA A 71 3.97 -5.44 -9.52
N ASN A 72 2.70 -5.02 -9.45
CA ASN A 72 1.53 -5.89 -9.28
C ASN A 72 1.58 -6.75 -8.00
N LYS A 73 2.14 -6.22 -6.93
CA LYS A 73 2.18 -6.87 -5.62
C LYS A 73 1.40 -6.07 -4.59
N VAL A 74 0.69 -6.78 -3.72
CA VAL A 74 0.16 -6.26 -2.46
C VAL A 74 1.24 -6.42 -1.41
N VAL A 75 1.60 -5.31 -0.77
CA VAL A 75 2.68 -5.24 0.21
C VAL A 75 2.08 -4.86 1.56
N THR A 76 2.30 -5.70 2.56
CA THR A 76 1.89 -5.42 3.94
C THR A 76 3.10 -4.99 4.74
N ILE A 77 3.12 -3.72 5.15
CA ILE A 77 4.15 -3.15 6.01
C ILE A 77 3.58 -3.02 7.43
N LYS A 78 4.34 -3.48 8.42
CA LYS A 78 3.98 -3.40 9.84
C LYS A 78 4.92 -2.43 10.54
N GLU A 79 4.33 -1.50 11.27
CA GLU A 79 5.05 -0.44 11.96
C GLU A 79 6.17 -0.99 12.86
N GLY A 80 7.40 -0.53 12.60
CA GLY A 80 8.61 -0.91 13.34
C GLY A 80 9.10 -2.33 13.06
N LYS A 81 8.47 -3.04 12.11
CA LYS A 81 8.91 -4.34 11.61
C LYS A 81 9.28 -4.33 10.12
N GLY A 82 8.89 -3.29 9.38
CA GLY A 82 9.05 -3.24 7.93
C GLY A 82 8.08 -4.15 7.17
N LEU A 83 8.54 -4.65 6.02
CA LEU A 83 7.78 -5.56 5.16
C LEU A 83 7.53 -6.89 5.88
N ILE A 84 6.27 -7.26 6.09
CA ILE A 84 5.89 -8.55 6.70
C ILE A 84 5.21 -9.52 5.74
N GLU A 85 4.68 -9.02 4.62
CA GLU A 85 4.02 -9.86 3.63
C GLU A 85 4.05 -9.22 2.25
N GLN A 86 4.24 -10.04 1.23
CA GLN A 86 4.13 -9.65 -0.17
C GLN A 86 3.34 -10.72 -0.93
N LYS A 87 2.26 -10.32 -1.59
CA LYS A 87 1.36 -11.21 -2.33
C LYS A 87 1.13 -10.66 -3.73
N ASP A 88 0.79 -11.53 -4.67
CA ASP A 88 0.34 -11.10 -5.99
C ASP A 88 -0.97 -10.31 -5.87
N PHE A 89 -1.02 -9.14 -6.53
CA PHE A 89 -2.27 -8.42 -6.71
C PHE A 89 -3.10 -9.19 -7.75
N ALA A 90 -3.81 -10.21 -7.29
CA ALA A 90 -4.77 -10.91 -8.10
C ALA A 90 -5.97 -9.98 -8.33
N GLN A 91 -5.96 -9.23 -9.44
CA GLN A 91 -7.21 -8.80 -10.02
C GLN A 91 -8.00 -10.07 -10.31
N LYS A 92 -9.13 -10.28 -9.60
CA LYS A 92 -10.15 -11.20 -10.08
C LYS A 92 -10.47 -10.75 -11.49
N VAL A 93 -9.98 -11.48 -12.50
CA VAL A 93 -10.58 -11.44 -13.82
C VAL A 93 -12.00 -11.92 -13.59
N VAL A 94 -12.93 -10.97 -13.52
CA VAL A 94 -14.36 -11.27 -13.53
C VAL A 94 -14.60 -11.92 -14.88
N GLN A 95 -14.58 -13.25 -14.88
CA GLN A 95 -14.87 -14.07 -16.03
C GLN A 95 -16.38 -13.96 -16.28
N LEU A 96 -16.82 -12.87 -16.92
CA LEU A 96 -18.11 -12.81 -17.59
C LEU A 96 -18.02 -13.71 -18.82
N ARG A 97 -18.11 -15.02 -18.61
CA ARG A 97 -18.62 -15.93 -19.63
C ARG A 97 -20.12 -16.04 -19.38
N ASN A 98 -20.90 -15.24 -20.10
CA ASN A 98 -22.31 -15.56 -20.32
C ASN A 98 -22.36 -16.76 -21.27
N PRO A 99 -22.92 -17.92 -20.89
CA PRO A 99 -23.41 -18.87 -21.87
C PRO A 99 -24.74 -18.34 -22.45
N SER A 100 -24.86 -18.45 -23.77
CA SER A 100 -26.08 -18.18 -24.55
C SER A 100 -27.19 -19.19 -24.25
#